data_AF-A0A6F8VE48-F1
#
_entry.id   AF-A0A6F8VE48-F1
#
_cell.length_a   1.000
_cell.length_b   1.000
_cell.length_c   1.000
_cell.angle_alpha   90.00
_cell.angle_beta   90.00
_cell.angle_gamma   90.00
#
_symmetry.space_group_name_H-M   'P 1'
#
loop_
_entity.id
_entity.type
_entity.pdbx_description
1 polymer ?
#
loop_
_entity_poly.entity_id
_entity_poly.type
_entity_poly.pdbx_seq_one_letter_code
_entity_poly.pdbx_strand_id
1 'polypeptide(L)'
;MQAALDYYWNVLFYQFNHALYCSSCSLSTPMCHGFWMWSLFIVEAAGLLVFVPILNREYQKYRGRKSYLKWLADYEKVADADVMAKVSWKGHTYVDADLSHEELSAQIRQELATRRDVSA
;
A
#
# COMPACT_ATOMS: atom_id res chain seq x y z
N MET A 1 37.37 33.09 -25.05
CA MET A 1 36.90 31.74 -24.68
C MET A 1 37.68 31.17 -23.49
N GLN A 2 39.02 31.25 -23.48
CA GLN A 2 39.86 30.88 -22.31
C GLN A 2 39.43 31.53 -20.99
N ALA A 3 39.29 32.86 -20.94
CA ALA A 3 38.96 33.56 -19.68
C ALA A 3 37.62 33.14 -19.04
N ALA A 4 36.64 32.73 -19.85
CA ALA A 4 35.36 32.21 -19.34
C ALA A 4 35.51 30.80 -18.76
N LEU A 5 36.36 29.97 -19.37
CA LEU A 5 36.70 28.64 -18.86
C LEU A 5 37.51 28.74 -17.56
N ASP A 6 38.47 29.68 -17.49
CA ASP A 6 39.26 29.93 -16.28
C ASP A 6 38.37 30.42 -15.13
N TYR A 7 37.42 31.31 -15.42
CA TYR A 7 36.43 31.75 -14.43
C TYR A 7 35.59 30.57 -13.93
N TYR A 8 35.05 29.75 -14.82
CA TYR A 8 34.22 28.61 -14.45
C TYR A 8 35.00 27.59 -13.61
N TRP A 9 36.27 27.32 -13.97
CA TRP A 9 37.12 26.43 -13.21
C TRP A 9 37.41 26.95 -11.80
N ASN A 10 37.67 28.25 -11.66
CA ASN A 10 37.88 28.87 -10.37
C ASN A 10 36.62 28.78 -9.48
N VAL A 11 35.44 28.96 -10.06
CA VAL A 11 34.17 28.79 -9.33
C VAL A 11 33.99 27.34 -8.87
N LEU A 12 34.23 26.36 -9.75
CA LEU A 12 34.13 24.95 -9.38
C LEU A 12 35.13 24.58 -8.28
N PHE A 13 36.38 25.05 -8.40
CA PHE A 13 37.42 24.78 -7.42
C PHE A 13 37.09 25.40 -6.06
N TYR A 14 36.55 26.62 -6.04
CA TYR A 14 36.08 27.27 -4.82
C TYR A 14 34.96 26.46 -4.16
N GLN A 15 33.94 26.06 -4.93
CA GLN A 15 32.82 25.27 -4.42
C GLN A 15 33.29 23.91 -3.87
N PHE A 16 34.21 23.24 -4.56
CA PHE A 16 34.77 21.97 -4.13
C PHE A 16 35.54 22.09 -2.81
N ASN A 17 36.42 23.09 -2.67
CA ASN A 17 37.14 23.32 -1.42
C ASN A 17 36.21 23.72 -0.28
N HIS A 18 35.19 24.52 -0.56
CA HIS A 18 34.17 24.87 0.41
C HIS A 18 33.39 23.64 0.89
N ALA A 19 33.04 22.72 -0.01
CA ALA A 19 32.40 21.46 0.32
C ALA A 19 33.32 20.55 1.17
N LEU A 20 34.60 20.43 0.81
CA LEU A 20 35.58 19.68 1.60
C LEU A 20 35.69 20.23 3.01
N TYR A 21 35.83 21.55 3.15
CA TYR A 21 35.88 22.21 4.45
C TYR A 21 34.60 21.95 5.26
N CYS A 22 33.43 22.19 4.69
CA CYS A 22 32.17 22.06 5.40
C CYS A 22 31.76 20.62 5.72
N SER A 23 32.20 19.62 4.94
CA SER A 23 31.97 18.20 5.25
C SER A 23 32.69 17.73 6.51
N SER A 24 33.78 18.41 6.90
CA SER A 24 34.51 18.14 8.15
C SER A 24 33.96 18.91 9.36
N CYS A 25 33.02 19.84 9.13
CA CYS A 25 32.48 20.71 10.17
C CYS A 25 31.09 20.23 10.67
N SER A 26 30.77 20.59 11.91
CA SER A 26 29.43 20.37 12.49
C SER A 26 28.35 21.14 11.72
N LEU A 27 27.13 20.58 11.73
CA LEU A 27 25.92 21.21 11.17
C LEU A 27 25.59 22.57 11.82
N SER A 28 26.02 22.77 13.07
CA SER A 28 25.79 24.00 13.84
C SER A 28 26.68 25.16 13.41
N THR A 29 27.67 24.94 12.55
CA THR A 29 28.58 26.00 12.07
C THR A 29 27.83 26.91 11.08
N PRO A 30 27.62 28.21 11.39
CA PRO A 30 26.75 29.09 10.60
C PRO A 30 27.16 29.20 9.12
N MET A 31 28.47 29.23 8.85
CA MET A 31 29.01 29.33 7.49
C MET A 31 28.75 28.07 6.65
N CYS A 32 28.58 26.91 7.27
CA CYS A 32 28.34 25.63 6.58
C CYS A 32 26.86 25.23 6.57
N HIS A 33 25.99 25.97 7.24
CA HIS A 33 24.56 25.67 7.30
C HIS A 33 23.93 25.58 5.90
N GLY A 34 24.27 26.51 5.02
CA GLY A 34 23.79 26.50 3.63
C GLY A 34 24.20 25.23 2.88
N PHE A 35 25.45 24.80 3.02
CA PHE A 35 25.94 23.56 2.40
C PHE A 35 25.13 22.34 2.86
N TRP A 36 24.95 22.18 4.18
CA TRP A 36 24.22 21.04 4.74
C TRP A 36 22.75 21.01 4.33
N MET A 37 22.07 22.17 4.32
CA MET A 37 20.69 22.26 3.86
C MET A 37 20.56 21.84 2.39
N TRP A 38 21.44 22.33 1.52
CA TRP A 38 21.44 21.93 0.11
C TRP A 38 21.74 20.44 -0.07
N SER A 39 22.69 19.89 0.69
CA SER A 39 22.98 18.44 0.65
C SER A 39 21.77 17.60 1.07
N LEU A 40 21.05 17.99 2.13
CA LEU A 40 19.83 17.30 2.55
C LEU A 40 18.76 17.33 1.46
N PHE A 41 18.49 18.49 0.86
CA PHE A 41 17.54 18.59 -0.25
C PHE A 41 17.92 17.74 -1.45
N ILE A 42 19.21 17.67 -1.80
CA ILE A 42 19.69 16.83 -2.90
C ILE A 42 19.46 15.35 -2.57
N VAL A 43 19.76 14.93 -1.34
CA VAL A 43 19.54 13.55 -0.90
C VAL A 43 18.05 13.20 -0.89
N GLU A 44 17.19 14.07 -0.37
CA GLU A 44 15.74 13.88 -0.38
C GLU A 44 15.18 13.83 -1.81
N ALA A 45 15.61 14.74 -2.69
CA ALA A 45 15.18 14.75 -4.07
C ALA A 45 15.62 13.49 -4.83
N ALA A 46 16.87 13.05 -4.62
CA ALA A 46 17.37 11.79 -5.18
C ALA A 46 16.60 10.58 -4.64
N GLY A 47 16.29 10.58 -3.34
CA GLY A 47 15.46 9.57 -2.70
C GLY A 47 14.06 9.51 -3.32
N LEU A 48 13.41 10.66 -3.53
CA LEU A 48 12.11 10.74 -4.18
C LEU A 48 12.14 10.23 -5.62
N LEU A 49 13.19 10.56 -6.39
CA LEU A 49 13.33 10.08 -7.78
C LEU A 49 13.40 8.56 -7.88
N VAL A 50 13.96 7.88 -6.87
CA VAL A 50 14.01 6.41 -6.80
C VAL A 50 12.73 5.84 -6.19
N PHE A 51 12.19 6.48 -5.15
CA PHE A 51 11.06 5.97 -4.38
C PHE A 51 9.73 6.07 -5.13
N VAL A 52 9.49 7.16 -5.87
CA VAL A 52 8.29 7.40 -6.67
C VAL A 52 8.04 6.31 -7.72
N PRO A 53 9.01 5.90 -8.57
CA PRO A 53 8.76 4.83 -9.54
C PRO A 53 8.54 3.45 -8.87
N ILE A 54 9.18 3.18 -7.72
CA ILE A 54 8.94 1.95 -6.95
C ILE A 54 7.50 1.93 -6.42
N LEU A 55 7.05 3.02 -5.79
CA LEU A 55 5.68 3.15 -5.31
C LEU A 55 4.67 3.10 -6.45
N ASN A 56 4.94 3.75 -7.58
CA ASN A 56 4.05 3.71 -8.74
C ASN A 56 3.95 2.27 -9.29
N ARG A 57 5.07 1.53 -9.35
CA ARG A 57 5.08 0.13 -9.78
C ARG A 57 4.22 -0.75 -8.87
N GLU A 58 4.36 -0.63 -7.55
CA GLU A 58 3.53 -1.40 -6.63
C GLU A 58 2.07 -0.94 -6.63
N TYR A 59 1.83 0.37 -6.69
CA TYR A 59 0.48 0.90 -6.84
C TYR A 59 -0.22 0.33 -8.08
N GLN A 60 0.45 0.24 -9.23
CA GLN A 60 -0.11 -0.37 -10.44
C GLN A 60 -0.41 -1.87 -10.28
N LYS A 61 0.39 -2.60 -9.49
CA LYS A 61 0.13 -4.00 -9.16
C LYS A 61 -1.15 -4.16 -8.33
N TYR A 62 -1.38 -3.27 -7.36
CA TYR A 62 -2.61 -3.25 -6.55
C TYR A 62 -3.82 -2.68 -7.30
N ARG A 63 -3.60 -1.71 -8.19
CA ARG A 63 -4.62 -1.13 -9.09
C ARG A 63 -5.00 -2.06 -10.23
N GLY A 64 -4.38 -3.25 -10.30
CA GLY A 64 -4.75 -4.31 -11.22
C GLY A 64 -6.24 -4.53 -11.18
N ARG A 65 -6.92 -4.01 -12.22
CA ARG A 65 -8.35 -4.09 -12.52
C ARG A 65 -8.98 -5.45 -12.20
N LYS A 66 -8.19 -6.52 -12.18
CA LYS A 66 -8.57 -7.87 -11.78
C LYS A 66 -9.05 -8.00 -10.33
N SER A 67 -8.46 -7.33 -9.33
CA SER A 67 -8.93 -7.51 -7.93
C SER A 67 -10.27 -6.81 -7.70
N TYR A 68 -10.40 -5.57 -8.20
CA TYR A 68 -11.64 -4.80 -8.12
C TYR A 68 -12.76 -5.40 -8.98
N LEU A 69 -12.47 -5.84 -10.22
CA LEU A 69 -13.46 -6.54 -11.05
C LEU A 69 -13.80 -7.92 -10.51
N LYS A 70 -12.87 -8.64 -9.89
CA LYS A 70 -13.16 -9.92 -9.23
C LYS A 70 -14.01 -9.71 -7.98
N TRP A 71 -13.71 -8.69 -7.18
CA TRP A 71 -14.53 -8.28 -6.05
C TRP A 71 -15.94 -7.89 -6.48
N LEU A 72 -16.08 -7.07 -7.55
CA LEU A 72 -17.38 -6.73 -8.14
C LEU A 72 -18.13 -7.94 -8.67
N ALA A 73 -17.47 -8.83 -9.42
CA ALA A 73 -18.08 -10.04 -9.96
C ALA A 73 -18.50 -11.03 -8.85
N ASP A 74 -17.74 -11.10 -7.75
CA ASP A 74 -18.11 -11.92 -6.59
C ASP A 74 -19.24 -11.28 -5.79
N TYR A 75 -19.31 -9.94 -5.69
CA TYR A 75 -20.48 -9.24 -5.14
C TYR A 75 -21.74 -9.41 -6.00
N GLU A 76 -21.60 -9.40 -7.32
CA GLU A 76 -22.72 -9.58 -8.26
C GLU A 76 -23.28 -11.00 -8.18
N LYS A 77 -22.43 -12.03 -8.03
CA LYS A 77 -22.87 -13.41 -7.74
C LYS A 77 -23.61 -13.54 -6.41
N VAL A 78 -23.23 -12.75 -5.40
CA VAL A 78 -23.91 -12.73 -4.10
C VAL A 78 -25.20 -11.91 -4.16
N ALA A 79 -25.38 -11.03 -5.15
CA ALA A 79 -26.62 -10.28 -5.36
C ALA A 79 -27.65 -11.04 -6.24
N ASP A 80 -27.24 -12.13 -6.89
CA ASP A 80 -28.12 -12.99 -7.66
C ASP A 80 -29.10 -13.72 -6.73
N ALA A 81 -30.41 -13.54 -6.96
CA ALA A 81 -31.47 -14.07 -6.11
C ALA A 81 -31.41 -15.60 -5.99
N ASP A 82 -30.98 -16.28 -7.07
CA ASP A 82 -30.86 -17.75 -7.10
C ASP A 82 -29.66 -18.26 -6.27
N VAL A 83 -28.58 -17.47 -6.17
CA VAL A 83 -27.41 -17.79 -5.35
C VAL A 83 -27.68 -17.42 -3.89
N MET A 84 -28.34 -16.27 -3.66
CA MET A 84 -28.84 -15.89 -2.34
C MET A 84 -29.77 -16.94 -1.77
N ALA A 85 -30.68 -17.52 -2.55
CA ALA A 85 -31.55 -18.61 -2.09
C ALA A 85 -30.80 -19.91 -1.73
N LYS A 86 -29.62 -20.15 -2.31
CA LYS A 86 -28.76 -21.30 -2.01
C LYS A 86 -27.88 -21.09 -0.77
N VAL A 87 -27.42 -19.85 -0.54
CA VAL A 87 -26.52 -19.49 0.56
C VAL A 87 -27.29 -18.97 1.78
N SER A 88 -28.52 -18.47 1.59
CA SER A 88 -29.40 -18.02 2.66
C SER A 88 -29.71 -19.19 3.58
N TRP A 89 -29.40 -19.02 4.85
CA TRP A 89 -29.85 -19.92 5.90
C TRP A 89 -31.38 -20.01 5.83
N LYS A 90 -31.90 -21.22 5.59
CA LYS A 90 -33.35 -21.50 5.51
C LYS A 90 -33.99 -21.53 6.90
N GLY A 91 -33.57 -20.65 7.82
CA GLY A 91 -34.10 -20.62 9.18
C GLY A 91 -35.63 -20.47 9.19
N HIS A 92 -36.19 -19.73 8.23
CA HIS A 92 -37.63 -19.49 8.14
C HIS A 92 -38.47 -20.75 7.85
N THR A 93 -37.93 -21.79 7.21
CA THR A 93 -38.66 -23.07 7.05
C THR A 93 -38.70 -23.90 8.33
N TYR A 94 -37.86 -23.58 9.33
CA TYR A 94 -37.82 -24.26 10.63
C TYR A 94 -38.49 -23.47 11.75
N VAL A 95 -38.79 -22.18 11.53
CA VAL A 95 -39.53 -21.34 12.49
C VAL A 95 -41.02 -21.68 12.52
N ASP A 96 -41.59 -22.15 11.40
CA ASP A 96 -42.99 -22.59 11.32
C ASP A 96 -43.19 -24.09 11.66
N ALA A 97 -42.09 -24.82 11.91
CA ALA A 97 -42.17 -26.17 12.45
C ALA A 97 -42.23 -26.06 13.98
N ASP A 98 -43.26 -26.68 14.59
CA ASP A 98 -43.53 -26.69 16.03
C ASP A 98 -42.48 -27.54 16.80
N LEU A 99 -41.21 -27.22 16.59
CA LEU A 99 -40.05 -27.91 17.13
C LEU A 99 -39.72 -27.32 18.50
N SER A 100 -39.44 -28.20 19.46
CA SER A 100 -38.93 -27.76 20.75
C SER A 100 -37.55 -27.11 20.62
N HIS A 101 -37.22 -26.21 21.54
CA HIS A 101 -35.98 -25.43 21.50
C HIS A 101 -34.70 -26.29 21.48
N GLU A 102 -34.77 -27.51 22.03
CA GLU A 102 -33.68 -28.48 22.03
C GLU A 102 -33.50 -29.14 20.65
N GLU A 103 -34.58 -29.53 19.97
CA GLU A 103 -34.56 -30.15 18.64
C GLU A 103 -34.05 -29.17 17.57
N LEU A 104 -34.46 -27.90 17.65
CA LEU A 104 -33.96 -26.84 16.77
C LEU A 104 -32.44 -26.66 16.93
N SER A 105 -31.96 -26.65 18.17
CA SER A 105 -30.53 -26.47 18.46
C SER A 105 -29.68 -27.66 17.99
N ALA A 106 -30.21 -28.88 18.04
CA ALA A 106 -29.55 -30.08 17.57
C ALA A 106 -29.40 -30.08 16.04
N GLN A 107 -30.45 -29.69 15.31
CA GLN A 107 -30.41 -29.60 13.85
C GLN A 107 -29.46 -28.51 13.36
N ILE A 108 -29.42 -27.34 14.01
CA ILE A 108 -28.45 -26.27 13.67
C ILE A 108 -27.01 -26.77 13.84
N ARG A 109 -26.72 -27.49 14.93
CA ARG A 109 -25.37 -28.06 15.17
C ARG A 109 -25.01 -29.09 14.09
N GLN A 110 -25.97 -29.90 13.67
CA GLN A 110 -25.75 -30.91 12.64
C GLN A 110 -25.48 -30.27 11.27
N GLU A 111 -26.27 -29.25 10.88
CA GLU A 111 -26.10 -28.56 9.60
C GLU A 111 -24.77 -27.78 9.54
N LEU A 112 -24.36 -27.17 10.66
CA LEU A 112 -23.05 -26.50 10.77
C LEU A 112 -21.88 -27.48 10.68
N ALA A 113 -22.01 -28.68 11.26
CA ALA A 113 -20.98 -29.72 11.14
C ALA A 113 -20.83 -30.17 9.68
N THR A 114 -21.94 -30.40 8.97
CA THR A 114 -21.91 -30.82 7.57
C THR A 114 -21.28 -29.77 6.66
N ARG A 115 -21.50 -28.47 6.93
CA ARG A 115 -20.86 -27.38 6.16
C ARG A 115 -19.36 -27.24 6.46
N ARG A 116 -18.92 -27.60 7.67
CA ARG A 116 -17.50 -27.54 8.07
C ARG A 116 -16.64 -28.55 7.33
N ASP A 117 -17.17 -29.76 7.10
CA ASP A 117 -16.46 -30.84 6.40
C ASP A 117 -16.39 -30.65 4.88
N VAL A 118 -17.33 -29.88 4.30
CA VAL A 118 -17.32 -29.53 2.86
C VAL A 118 -16.35 -28.38 2.55
N SER A 119 -15.86 -27.67 3.57
CA SER A 119 -14.97 -26.51 3.45
C SER A 119 -13.48 -26.82 3.68
N ALA A 120 -13.14 -28.08 3.98
CA ALA A 120 -11.78 -28.58 4.21
C ALA A 120 -11.25 -29.31 2.96
#